data_AF-A0A7C5RP18-F1
#
_entry.id   AF-A0A7C5RP18-F1
#
_cell.length_a   1.000
_cell.length_b   1.000
_cell.length_c   1.000
_cell.angle_alpha   90.00
_cell.angle_beta   90.00
_cell.angle_gamma   90.00
#
_symmetry.space_group_name_H-M   'P 1'
#
loop_
_entity.id
_entity.type
_entity.pdbx_description
1 polymer ?
#
loop_
_entity_poly.entity_id
_entity_poly.type
_entity_poly.pdbx_seq_one_letter_code
_entity_poly.pdbx_strand_id
1 'polypeptide(L)'
;MFTQVTEALARFSRIGALISLLGATHALSLILNWFSINYDNVGRSLITGYTFMEPLLLSLTAGGAAGATGVLASNIRDLTKLRLVTPLLSFTASGLALLSPLYTYLVKLSSFEGLNFIPEIGLFASLFTGIAIAGASVLALIAGLRTRVAAYSTPPPYWATAREEAEAFTEIREPVAEAQTTVYEQSPEREQRVAEAAGGQCPICGDIISGGELGECSSCGAVFHKDCLNVWADLGNKCPSCGGELRG
;
A
#
# COMPACT_ATOMS: atom_id res chain seq x y z
N MET A 1 9.54 -7.94 -1.90
CA MET A 1 8.56 -7.04 -2.57
C MET A 1 7.14 -7.58 -2.57
N PHE A 2 6.91 -8.87 -2.91
CA PHE A 2 5.57 -9.48 -2.91
C PHE A 2 4.78 -9.34 -1.59
N THR A 3 5.46 -9.43 -0.44
CA THR A 3 4.83 -9.33 0.88
C THR A 3 4.26 -7.95 1.20
N GLN A 4 4.86 -6.86 0.70
CA GLN A 4 4.37 -5.50 0.95
C GLN A 4 3.10 -5.18 0.14
N VAL A 5 3.01 -5.71 -1.08
CA VAL A 5 1.84 -5.52 -1.95
C VAL A 5 0.63 -6.29 -1.43
N THR A 6 0.83 -7.54 -1.00
CA THR A 6 -0.25 -8.36 -0.43
C THR A 6 -0.76 -7.80 0.90
N GLU A 7 0.15 -7.28 1.74
CA GLU A 7 -0.24 -6.62 2.99
C GLU A 7 -1.03 -5.33 2.72
N ALA A 8 -0.62 -4.51 1.75
CA ALA A 8 -1.37 -3.32 1.35
C ALA A 8 -2.78 -3.68 0.85
N LEU A 9 -2.90 -4.70 0.00
CA LEU A 9 -4.19 -5.17 -0.53
C LEU A 9 -5.12 -5.64 0.61
N ALA A 10 -4.59 -6.39 1.57
CA ALA A 10 -5.34 -6.86 2.74
C ALA A 10 -5.81 -5.71 3.65
N ARG A 11 -5.03 -4.62 3.77
CA ARG A 11 -5.46 -3.44 4.53
C ARG A 11 -6.64 -2.75 3.88
N PHE A 12 -6.61 -2.57 2.55
CA PHE A 12 -7.72 -1.95 1.82
C PHE A 12 -8.97 -2.81 1.84
N SER A 13 -8.87 -4.14 1.72
CA SER A 13 -10.03 -5.02 1.82
C SER A 13 -10.69 -4.96 3.20
N ARG A 14 -9.90 -4.92 4.29
CA ARG A 14 -10.41 -4.73 5.67
C ARG A 14 -11.09 -3.38 5.83
N ILE A 15 -10.48 -2.29 5.36
CA ILE A 15 -11.06 -0.94 5.42
C ILE A 15 -12.36 -0.89 4.61
N GLY A 16 -12.38 -1.47 3.39
CA GLY A 16 -13.57 -1.55 2.55
C GLY A 16 -14.71 -2.35 3.21
N ALA A 17 -14.41 -3.48 3.84
CA ALA A 17 -15.39 -4.28 4.58
C ALA A 17 -15.99 -3.49 5.76
N LEU A 18 -15.17 -2.74 6.51
CA LEU A 18 -15.64 -1.85 7.57
C LEU A 18 -16.56 -0.75 7.05
N ILE A 19 -16.20 -0.09 5.94
CA ILE A 19 -17.03 0.94 5.30
C ILE A 19 -18.37 0.34 4.84
N SER A 20 -18.35 -0.85 4.23
CA SER A 20 -19.57 -1.54 3.80
C SER A 20 -20.48 -1.88 4.99
N LEU A 21 -19.92 -2.35 6.10
CA LEU A 21 -20.68 -2.63 7.33
C LEU A 21 -21.33 -1.35 7.86
N LEU A 22 -20.57 -0.26 7.94
CA LEU A 22 -21.08 1.05 8.38
C LEU A 22 -22.15 1.61 7.43
N GLY A 23 -22.03 1.36 6.12
CA GLY A 23 -23.03 1.72 5.13
C GLY A 23 -24.35 0.96 5.33
N ALA A 24 -24.27 -0.34 5.62
CA ALA A 24 -25.44 -1.16 5.92
C ALA A 24 -26.12 -0.73 7.23
N THR A 25 -25.34 -0.43 8.28
CA THR A 25 -25.90 0.07 9.54
C THR A 25 -26.50 1.47 9.38
N HIS A 26 -25.93 2.32 8.54
CA HIS A 26 -26.52 3.61 8.18
C HIS A 26 -27.88 3.44 7.48
N ALA A 27 -27.98 2.51 6.52
CA ALA A 27 -29.27 2.23 5.86
C ALA A 27 -30.32 1.71 6.86
N LEU A 28 -29.93 0.88 7.83
CA LEU A 28 -30.83 0.40 8.90
C LEU A 28 -31.32 1.54 9.81
N SER A 29 -30.55 2.62 9.96
CA SER A 29 -30.97 3.80 10.75
C SER A 29 -32.23 4.48 10.20
N LEU A 30 -32.57 4.26 8.92
CA LEU A 30 -33.80 4.78 8.31
C LEU A 30 -35.06 4.16 8.92
N ILE A 31 -34.98 2.92 9.39
CA ILE A 31 -36.13 2.20 9.98
C ILE A 31 -36.48 2.78 11.37
N LEU A 32 -35.51 3.42 12.03
CA LEU A 32 -35.71 4.04 13.32
C LEU A 32 -36.52 5.34 13.21
N ASN A 33 -37.18 5.71 14.30
CA ASN A 33 -37.84 7.00 14.43
C ASN A 33 -36.78 8.10 14.52
N TRP A 34 -36.87 9.08 13.63
CA TRP A 34 -35.97 10.24 13.60
C TRP A 34 -36.55 11.41 14.38
N PHE A 35 -37.87 11.57 14.37
CA PHE A 35 -38.56 12.67 15.04
C PHE A 35 -39.86 12.22 15.67
N SER A 36 -40.29 12.91 16.71
CA SER A 36 -41.65 12.84 17.23
C SER A 36 -42.33 14.21 17.18
N ILE A 37 -43.62 14.21 16.83
CA ILE A 37 -44.51 15.38 16.87
C ILE A 37 -45.43 15.22 18.07
N ASN A 38 -45.50 16.26 18.90
CA ASN A 38 -46.52 16.36 19.95
C ASN A 38 -47.70 17.18 19.42
N TYR A 39 -48.89 16.57 19.32
CA TYR A 39 -50.12 17.30 18.99
C TYR A 39 -50.75 17.91 20.24
N ASP A 40 -50.62 17.24 21.39
CA ASP A 40 -51.12 17.62 22.71
C ASP A 40 -50.20 17.02 23.80
N ASN A 41 -50.51 17.24 25.08
CA ASN A 41 -49.78 16.64 26.21
C ASN A 41 -49.85 15.10 26.29
N VAL A 42 -50.66 14.45 25.44
CA VAL A 42 -50.94 13.00 25.50
C VAL A 42 -50.64 12.29 24.17
N GLY A 43 -50.80 12.97 23.03
CA GLY A 43 -50.64 12.38 21.71
C GLY A 43 -49.25 12.63 21.11
N ARG A 44 -48.51 11.54 20.83
CA ARG A 44 -47.23 11.57 20.11
C ARG A 44 -47.34 10.78 18.80
N SER A 45 -46.93 11.38 17.69
CA SER A 45 -46.72 10.68 16.43
C SER A 45 -45.23 10.56 16.15
N LEU A 46 -44.80 9.40 15.64
CA LEU A 46 -43.41 9.13 15.32
C LEU A 46 -43.21 9.16 13.80
N ILE A 47 -42.16 9.86 13.38
CA ILE A 47 -41.73 9.95 11.99
C ILE A 47 -40.46 9.14 11.84
N THR A 48 -40.48 8.17 10.92
CA THR A 48 -39.32 7.32 10.59
C THR A 48 -38.38 8.01 9.60
N GLY A 49 -37.12 7.58 9.55
CA GLY A 49 -36.14 8.14 8.61
C GLY A 49 -36.48 7.94 7.13
N TYR A 50 -37.26 6.90 6.80
CA TYR A 50 -37.67 6.63 5.41
C TYR A 50 -38.94 7.35 4.96
N THR A 51 -39.58 8.19 5.81
CA THR A 51 -40.89 8.77 5.47
C THR A 51 -40.82 9.74 4.29
N PHE A 52 -39.71 10.47 4.13
CA PHE A 52 -39.51 11.42 3.03
C PHE A 52 -38.64 10.81 1.92
N MET A 53 -39.04 10.99 0.66
CA MET A 53 -38.36 10.36 -0.49
C MET A 53 -36.96 10.92 -0.75
N GLU A 54 -36.75 12.23 -0.58
CA GLU A 54 -35.45 12.85 -0.84
C GLU A 54 -34.33 12.35 0.11
N PRO A 55 -34.49 12.40 1.45
CA PRO A 55 -33.49 11.85 2.37
C PRO A 55 -33.41 10.32 2.31
N LEU A 56 -34.51 9.62 2.01
CA LEU A 56 -34.49 8.19 1.74
C LEU A 56 -33.50 7.85 0.61
N LEU A 57 -33.58 8.56 -0.52
CA LEU A 57 -32.68 8.36 -1.64
C LEU A 57 -31.23 8.70 -1.28
N LEU A 58 -31.00 9.79 -0.55
CA LEU A 58 -29.65 10.18 -0.11
C LEU A 58 -29.02 9.12 0.81
N SER A 59 -29.75 8.61 1.80
CA SER A 59 -29.24 7.57 2.70
C SER A 59 -29.09 6.21 2.01
N LEU A 60 -29.99 5.85 1.10
CA LEU A 60 -29.90 4.58 0.37
C LEU A 60 -28.72 4.60 -0.62
N THR A 61 -28.50 5.71 -1.31
CA THR A 61 -27.34 5.89 -2.19
C THR A 61 -26.04 5.94 -1.39
N ALA A 62 -26.04 6.55 -0.20
CA ALA A 62 -24.91 6.51 0.71
C ALA A 62 -24.54 5.06 1.12
N GLY A 63 -25.53 4.29 1.58
CA GLY A 63 -25.35 2.89 1.95
C GLY A 63 -24.88 2.02 0.78
N GLY A 64 -25.48 2.24 -0.41
CA GLY A 64 -25.08 1.56 -1.65
C GLY A 64 -23.64 1.89 -2.08
N ALA A 65 -23.23 3.15 -2.03
CA ALA A 65 -21.87 3.57 -2.35
C ALA A 65 -20.84 3.02 -1.34
N ALA A 66 -21.18 2.99 -0.05
CA ALA A 66 -20.36 2.36 0.98
C ALA A 66 -20.23 0.84 0.77
N GLY A 67 -21.32 0.16 0.39
CA GLY A 67 -21.30 -1.26 0.03
C GLY A 67 -20.44 -1.55 -1.21
N ALA A 68 -20.60 -0.75 -2.27
CA ALA A 68 -19.79 -0.82 -3.48
C ALA A 68 -18.30 -0.61 -3.18
N THR A 69 -17.97 0.26 -2.23
CA THR A 69 -16.58 0.46 -1.77
C THR A 69 -15.99 -0.85 -1.23
N GLY A 70 -16.72 -1.59 -0.40
CA GLY A 70 -16.27 -2.88 0.13
C GLY A 70 -16.06 -3.94 -0.96
N VAL A 71 -17.00 -4.06 -1.90
CA VAL A 71 -16.90 -5.01 -3.02
C VAL A 71 -15.71 -4.70 -3.91
N LEU A 72 -15.54 -3.43 -4.30
CA LEU A 72 -14.43 -3.01 -5.16
C LEU A 72 -13.08 -3.15 -4.46
N ALA A 73 -13.01 -2.83 -3.16
CA ALA A 73 -11.80 -3.01 -2.36
C ALA A 73 -11.36 -4.49 -2.25
N SER A 74 -12.31 -5.43 -2.33
CA SER A 74 -12.02 -6.88 -2.31
C SER A 74 -11.68 -7.47 -3.68
N ASN A 75 -12.17 -6.88 -4.78
CA ASN A 75 -12.06 -7.48 -6.11
C ASN A 75 -10.87 -6.91 -6.92
N ILE A 76 -10.60 -5.61 -6.78
CA ILE A 76 -9.52 -4.95 -7.52
C ILE A 76 -8.16 -5.39 -6.98
N ARG A 77 -7.33 -5.97 -7.86
CA ARG A 77 -5.95 -6.38 -7.54
C ARG A 77 -4.89 -5.30 -7.81
N ASP A 78 -5.28 -4.24 -8.54
CA ASP A 78 -4.42 -3.14 -8.93
C ASP A 78 -4.39 -2.06 -7.83
N LEU A 79 -3.25 -1.93 -7.16
CA LEU A 79 -3.06 -0.95 -6.08
C LEU A 79 -3.25 0.50 -6.53
N THR A 80 -2.93 0.85 -7.78
CA THR A 80 -3.07 2.22 -8.28
C THR A 80 -4.54 2.60 -8.36
N LYS A 81 -5.38 1.68 -8.86
CA LYS A 81 -6.84 1.86 -8.90
C LYS A 81 -7.43 1.88 -7.49
N LEU A 82 -7.00 0.98 -6.61
CA LEU A 82 -7.48 0.88 -5.24
C LEU A 82 -7.25 2.16 -4.43
N ARG A 83 -6.10 2.80 -4.61
CA ARG A 83 -5.73 4.07 -3.96
C ARG A 83 -6.61 5.25 -4.37
N LEU A 84 -7.23 5.19 -5.55
CA LEU A 84 -8.10 6.25 -6.06
C LEU A 84 -9.58 5.94 -5.79
N VAL A 85 -10.01 4.72 -6.12
CA VAL A 85 -11.42 4.32 -6.09
C VAL A 85 -11.96 4.24 -4.66
N THR A 86 -11.23 3.60 -3.74
CA THR A 86 -11.69 3.39 -2.36
C THR A 86 -11.98 4.71 -1.63
N PRO A 87 -11.04 5.67 -1.54
CA PRO A 87 -11.32 6.93 -0.84
C PRO A 87 -12.36 7.78 -1.57
N LEU A 88 -12.34 7.84 -2.91
CA LEU A 88 -13.31 8.63 -3.67
C LEU A 88 -14.74 8.17 -3.39
N LEU A 89 -14.99 6.86 -3.51
CA LEU A 89 -16.31 6.29 -3.33
C LEU A 89 -16.76 6.40 -1.85
N SER A 90 -15.86 6.15 -0.90
CA SER A 90 -16.19 6.25 0.53
C SER A 90 -16.49 7.69 0.97
N PHE A 91 -15.78 8.69 0.45
CA PHE A 91 -16.08 10.10 0.72
C PHE A 91 -17.44 10.52 0.15
N THR A 92 -17.79 10.07 -1.06
CA THR A 92 -19.14 10.34 -1.60
C THR A 92 -20.22 9.71 -0.75
N ALA A 93 -20.02 8.47 -0.29
CA ALA A 93 -20.93 7.79 0.63
C ALA A 93 -21.08 8.56 1.96
N SER A 94 -19.97 9.01 2.55
CA SER A 94 -19.98 9.80 3.79
C SER A 94 -20.72 11.11 3.64
N GLY A 95 -20.48 11.85 2.55
CA GLY A 95 -21.17 13.12 2.28
C GLY A 95 -22.68 12.93 2.20
N LEU A 96 -23.14 11.93 1.45
CA LEU A 96 -24.55 11.60 1.31
C LEU A 96 -25.17 11.14 2.65
N ALA A 97 -24.44 10.34 3.44
CA ALA A 97 -24.89 9.83 4.74
C ALA A 97 -25.14 10.95 5.76
N LEU A 98 -24.33 12.01 5.75
CA LEU A 98 -24.51 13.17 6.62
C LEU A 98 -25.55 14.16 6.07
N LEU A 99 -25.58 14.33 4.75
CA LEU A 99 -26.49 15.25 4.09
C LEU A 99 -27.96 14.85 4.33
N SER A 100 -28.27 13.56 4.34
CA SER A 100 -29.65 13.06 4.51
C SER A 100 -30.34 13.50 5.82
N PRO A 101 -29.82 13.17 7.03
CA PRO A 101 -30.41 13.61 8.28
C PRO A 101 -30.35 15.14 8.46
N LEU A 102 -29.26 15.77 7.98
CA LEU A 102 -29.08 17.21 8.10
C LEU A 102 -30.06 18.01 7.22
N TYR A 103 -30.29 17.56 5.99
CA TYR A 103 -31.28 18.14 5.07
C TYR A 103 -32.69 18.02 5.64
N THR A 104 -33.04 16.85 6.18
CA THR A 104 -34.36 16.65 6.80
C THR A 104 -34.57 17.62 7.95
N TYR A 105 -33.59 17.71 8.86
CA TYR A 105 -33.68 18.56 10.05
C TYR A 105 -33.69 20.05 9.74
N LEU A 106 -32.77 20.52 8.89
CA LEU A 106 -32.56 21.95 8.65
C LEU A 106 -33.48 22.55 7.58
N VAL A 107 -33.92 21.75 6.60
CA VAL A 107 -34.65 22.25 5.42
C VAL A 107 -36.07 21.75 5.39
N LYS A 108 -36.30 20.43 5.49
CA LYS A 108 -37.66 19.88 5.40
C LYS A 108 -38.50 20.21 6.62
N LEU A 109 -37.97 20.01 7.82
CA LEU A 109 -38.73 20.26 9.05
C LEU A 109 -38.97 21.75 9.31
N SER A 110 -37.99 22.60 8.99
CA SER A 110 -38.14 24.05 9.13
C SER A 110 -39.20 24.64 8.20
N SER A 111 -39.58 23.93 7.14
CA SER A 111 -40.68 24.32 6.24
C SER A 111 -42.08 24.12 6.86
N PHE A 112 -42.20 23.32 7.92
CA PHE A 112 -43.46 23.11 8.64
C PHE A 112 -43.55 24.07 9.83
N GLU A 113 -44.05 25.27 9.59
CA GLU A 113 -44.26 26.27 10.64
C GLU A 113 -45.30 25.80 11.66
N GLY A 114 -45.04 26.02 12.96
CA GLY A 114 -46.00 25.80 14.04
C GLY A 114 -46.02 24.39 14.67
N LEU A 115 -45.16 23.46 14.24
CA LEU A 115 -45.01 22.13 14.86
C LEU A 115 -43.71 22.01 15.65
N ASN A 116 -43.79 21.46 16.86
CA ASN A 116 -42.62 21.17 17.69
C ASN A 116 -42.11 19.76 17.39
N PHE A 117 -40.98 19.68 16.68
CA PHE A 117 -40.30 18.42 16.38
C PHE A 117 -39.24 18.12 17.44
N ILE A 118 -39.31 16.93 18.04
CA ILE A 118 -38.32 16.45 19.00
C ILE A 118 -37.44 15.40 18.30
N PRO A 119 -36.10 15.55 18.31
CA PRO A 119 -35.21 14.56 17.71
C PRO A 119 -35.21 13.26 18.52
N GLU A 120 -35.30 12.13 17.83
CA GLU A 120 -35.32 10.79 18.39
C GLU A 120 -34.00 10.05 18.09
N ILE A 121 -33.83 8.86 18.70
CA ILE A 121 -32.59 8.07 18.61
C ILE A 121 -32.16 7.73 17.16
N GLY A 122 -33.11 7.59 16.24
CA GLY A 122 -32.80 7.28 14.84
C GLY A 122 -32.01 8.37 14.14
N LEU A 123 -32.29 9.64 14.44
CA LEU A 123 -31.54 10.77 13.90
C LEU A 123 -30.08 10.74 14.37
N PHE A 124 -29.87 10.52 15.67
CA PHE A 124 -28.54 10.44 16.25
C PHE A 124 -27.76 9.23 15.72
N ALA A 125 -28.43 8.08 15.55
CA ALA A 125 -27.82 6.90 14.95
C ALA A 125 -27.39 7.16 13.49
N SER A 126 -28.22 7.86 12.71
CA SER A 126 -27.90 8.24 11.33
C SER A 126 -26.69 9.18 11.25
N LEU A 127 -26.65 10.23 12.10
CA LEU A 127 -25.52 11.15 12.18
C LEU A 127 -24.23 10.45 12.64
N PHE A 128 -24.31 9.63 13.69
CA PHE A 128 -23.18 8.89 14.23
C PHE A 128 -22.59 7.93 13.19
N THR A 129 -23.44 7.20 12.47
CA THR A 129 -22.99 6.31 11.39
C THR A 129 -22.38 7.09 10.22
N GLY A 130 -22.95 8.24 9.84
CA GLY A 130 -22.36 9.14 8.84
C GLY A 130 -20.94 9.63 9.23
N ILE A 131 -20.74 9.99 10.49
CA ILE A 131 -19.43 10.38 11.04
C ILE A 131 -18.47 9.19 11.06
N ALA A 132 -18.94 7.99 11.43
CA ALA A 132 -18.12 6.78 11.42
C ALA A 132 -17.64 6.43 9.99
N ILE A 133 -18.51 6.56 8.98
CA ILE A 133 -18.14 6.39 7.56
C ILE A 133 -17.12 7.45 7.15
N ALA A 134 -17.25 8.70 7.62
CA ALA A 134 -16.26 9.76 7.37
C ALA A 134 -14.88 9.39 7.94
N GLY A 135 -14.84 8.92 9.20
CA GLY A 135 -13.60 8.46 9.85
C GLY A 135 -12.95 7.31 9.08
N ALA A 136 -13.73 6.31 8.67
CA ALA A 136 -13.23 5.21 7.86
C ALA A 136 -12.73 5.66 6.47
N SER A 137 -13.37 6.68 5.87
CA SER A 137 -12.94 7.29 4.61
C SER A 137 -11.60 8.01 4.74
N VAL A 138 -11.38 8.72 5.84
CA VAL A 138 -10.09 9.34 6.16
C VAL A 138 -9.01 8.26 6.33
N LEU A 139 -9.31 7.14 7.00
CA LEU A 139 -8.37 6.02 7.10
C LEU A 139 -8.02 5.41 5.73
N ALA A 140 -9.01 5.26 4.84
CA ALA A 140 -8.77 4.80 3.46
C ALA A 140 -7.84 5.76 2.69
N LEU A 141 -8.03 7.07 2.86
CA LEU A 141 -7.17 8.09 2.26
C LEU A 141 -5.73 8.02 2.80
N ILE A 142 -5.57 7.94 4.13
CA ILE A 142 -4.25 7.82 4.77
C ILE A 142 -3.53 6.55 4.30
N ALA A 143 -4.25 5.43 4.19
CA ALA A 143 -3.70 4.18 3.64
C ALA A 143 -3.26 4.36 2.16
N GLY A 144 -4.05 5.09 1.36
CA GLY A 144 -3.71 5.51 0.00
C GLY A 144 -2.41 6.30 -0.07
N LEU A 145 -2.27 7.32 0.78
CA LEU A 145 -1.08 8.18 0.81
C LEU A 145 0.18 7.42 1.26
N ARG A 146 0.09 6.63 2.34
CA ARG A 146 1.25 5.83 2.84
C ARG A 146 1.78 4.87 1.79
N THR A 147 0.90 4.24 1.02
CA THR A 147 1.34 3.30 -0.02
C THR A 147 1.96 3.98 -1.25
N ARG A 148 1.67 5.27 -1.52
CA ARG A 148 2.39 6.05 -2.52
C ARG A 148 3.80 6.39 -2.08
N VAL A 149 3.97 6.86 -0.84
CA VAL A 149 5.29 7.24 -0.30
C VAL A 149 6.24 6.05 -0.31
N ALA A 150 5.77 4.87 0.13
CA ALA A 150 6.57 3.65 0.13
C ALA A 150 7.10 3.25 -1.26
N ALA A 151 6.34 3.53 -2.32
CA ALA A 151 6.75 3.22 -3.70
C ALA A 151 7.81 4.19 -4.25
N TYR A 152 7.88 5.42 -3.72
CA TYR A 152 8.90 6.41 -4.11
C TYR A 152 10.19 6.25 -3.32
N SER A 153 10.11 5.75 -2.08
CA SER A 153 11.28 5.59 -1.19
C SER A 153 12.13 4.33 -1.46
N THR A 154 11.68 3.41 -2.31
CA THR A 154 12.53 2.28 -2.71
C THR A 154 13.50 2.75 -3.79
N PRO A 155 14.83 2.68 -3.57
CA PRO A 155 15.79 3.02 -4.61
C PRO A 155 15.49 2.16 -5.86
N PRO A 156 15.65 2.72 -7.07
CA PRO A 156 15.48 1.93 -8.30
C PRO A 156 16.38 0.69 -8.19
N PRO A 157 15.90 -0.47 -8.65
CA PRO A 157 16.72 -1.67 -8.57
C PRO A 157 18.02 -1.43 -9.34
N TYR A 158 19.14 -1.95 -8.84
CA TYR A 158 20.49 -1.66 -9.36
C TYR A 158 20.64 -1.84 -10.88
N TRP A 159 19.84 -2.72 -11.50
CA TRP A 159 19.84 -2.94 -12.94
C TRP A 159 19.21 -1.79 -13.75
N ALA A 160 18.36 -0.97 -13.14
CA ALA A 160 17.76 0.20 -13.77
C ALA A 160 18.78 1.35 -13.90
N THR A 161 19.68 1.51 -12.92
CA THR A 161 20.77 2.50 -12.98
C THR A 161 21.99 1.96 -13.74
N ALA A 162 22.24 0.65 -13.70
CA ALA A 162 23.33 0.02 -14.46
C ALA A 162 23.18 0.22 -15.98
N ARG A 163 21.96 0.40 -16.48
CA ARG A 163 21.71 0.68 -17.90
C ARG A 163 22.12 2.11 -18.29
N GLU A 164 21.85 3.10 -17.43
CA GLU A 164 22.32 4.48 -17.66
C GLU A 164 23.85 4.59 -17.58
N GLU A 165 24.50 3.88 -16.66
CA GLU A 165 25.96 3.83 -16.59
C GLU A 165 26.57 3.09 -17.80
N ALA A 166 25.95 2.00 -18.27
CA ALA A 166 26.42 1.27 -19.45
C ALA A 166 26.23 2.07 -20.76
N GLU A 167 25.14 2.83 -20.87
CA GLU A 167 24.88 3.72 -22.02
C GLU A 167 25.82 4.95 -21.99
N ALA A 168 26.21 5.46 -20.82
CA ALA A 168 27.22 6.53 -20.70
C ALA A 168 28.66 6.08 -20.99
N PHE A 169 29.00 4.81 -20.72
CA PHE A 169 30.34 4.27 -20.97
C PHE A 169 30.59 3.82 -22.42
N THR A 170 29.56 3.71 -23.25
CA THR A 170 29.68 3.23 -24.64
C THR A 170 29.93 4.34 -25.66
N GLU A 171 29.78 5.62 -25.29
CA GLU A 171 30.01 6.75 -26.22
C GLU A 171 31.49 7.20 -26.29
N ILE A 172 32.38 6.67 -25.44
CA ILE A 172 33.81 7.02 -25.45
C ILE A 172 34.69 5.80 -25.70
N ARG A 173 34.60 5.15 -26.87
CA ARG A 173 35.76 4.46 -27.44
C ARG A 173 35.56 3.98 -28.88
N GLU A 174 36.47 4.44 -29.76
CA GLU A 174 37.40 3.63 -30.57
C GLU A 174 38.08 4.49 -31.66
N PRO A 175 39.18 4.06 -32.33
CA PRO A 175 40.37 3.36 -31.82
C PRO A 175 41.68 3.86 -32.48
N VAL A 176 42.86 3.70 -31.86
CA VAL A 176 44.13 3.47 -32.61
C VAL A 176 45.07 2.55 -31.80
N ALA A 177 45.71 1.65 -32.56
CA ALA A 177 46.64 0.59 -32.19
C ALA A 177 47.92 1.06 -31.47
N GLU A 178 48.54 0.19 -30.67
CA GLU A 178 49.77 -0.55 -31.05
C GLU A 178 50.29 -1.44 -29.90
N ALA A 179 51.03 -2.47 -30.30
CA ALA A 179 51.53 -3.56 -29.49
C ALA A 179 52.71 -3.18 -28.57
N GLN A 180 52.91 -3.93 -27.47
CA GLN A 180 54.18 -4.63 -27.16
C GLN A 180 54.16 -5.31 -25.78
N THR A 181 54.73 -6.52 -25.76
CA THR A 181 54.98 -7.43 -24.65
C THR A 181 56.30 -7.12 -23.93
N THR A 182 56.34 -7.15 -22.60
CA THR A 182 57.55 -7.46 -21.79
C THR A 182 57.18 -8.09 -20.45
N VAL A 183 58.11 -8.91 -19.93
CA VAL A 183 57.99 -9.94 -18.89
C VAL A 183 58.86 -9.58 -17.65
N TYR A 184 58.44 -10.09 -16.47
CA TYR A 184 59.10 -10.19 -15.14
C TYR A 184 59.35 -8.91 -14.30
N GLU A 185 58.84 -8.88 -13.04
CA GLU A 185 59.64 -9.09 -11.81
C GLU A 185 58.73 -9.08 -10.55
N GLN A 186 59.02 -9.97 -9.58
CA GLN A 186 58.31 -10.15 -8.31
C GLN A 186 58.78 -9.15 -7.23
N SER A 187 57.88 -8.61 -6.40
CA SER A 187 58.22 -7.89 -5.16
C SER A 187 56.97 -7.68 -4.26
N PRO A 188 57.10 -7.63 -2.91
CA PRO A 188 56.25 -8.32 -1.94
C PRO A 188 55.04 -7.51 -1.41
N GLU A 189 54.44 -6.65 -2.23
CA GLU A 189 53.33 -5.77 -1.79
C GLU A 189 51.96 -6.49 -1.74
N ARG A 190 51.91 -7.76 -2.15
CA ARG A 190 50.67 -8.53 -2.23
C ARG A 190 50.11 -8.92 -0.86
N GLU A 191 50.94 -9.14 0.15
CA GLU A 191 50.48 -9.58 1.47
C GLU A 191 49.82 -8.46 2.29
N GLN A 192 50.06 -7.19 1.95
CA GLN A 192 49.49 -6.06 2.70
C GLN A 192 48.13 -5.58 2.16
N ARG A 193 47.76 -5.89 0.92
CA ARG A 193 46.41 -5.61 0.39
C ARG A 193 45.37 -6.68 0.68
N VAL A 194 45.78 -7.85 1.17
CA VAL A 194 44.86 -8.96 1.49
C VAL A 194 44.24 -8.78 2.88
N ALA A 195 44.90 -8.04 3.77
CA ALA A 195 44.41 -7.80 5.14
C ALA A 195 43.33 -6.71 5.23
N GLU A 196 43.22 -5.80 4.26
CA GLU A 196 42.24 -4.69 4.28
C GLU A 196 40.90 -5.04 3.61
N ALA A 197 40.77 -6.27 3.10
CA ALA A 197 39.53 -6.82 2.53
C ALA A 197 38.77 -7.75 3.50
N ALA A 198 39.11 -7.74 4.80
CA ALA A 198 38.46 -8.53 5.85
C ALA A 198 37.09 -7.96 6.30
N GLY A 199 36.27 -7.56 5.32
CA GLY A 199 34.87 -7.17 5.49
C GLY A 199 34.01 -7.54 4.28
N GLY A 200 34.49 -8.46 3.44
CA GLY A 200 33.80 -8.89 2.22
C GLY A 200 32.51 -9.65 2.53
N GLN A 201 31.44 -9.28 1.84
CA GLN A 201 30.14 -9.96 1.90
C GLN A 201 30.15 -11.10 0.88
N CYS A 202 29.76 -12.31 1.28
CA CYS A 202 29.77 -13.48 0.40
C CYS A 202 28.78 -13.25 -0.77
N PRO A 203 29.22 -13.26 -2.04
CA PRO A 203 28.33 -12.98 -3.18
C PRO A 203 27.22 -14.04 -3.39
N ILE A 204 27.39 -15.23 -2.80
CA ILE A 204 26.45 -16.35 -2.96
C ILE A 204 25.30 -16.24 -1.94
N CYS A 205 25.59 -15.96 -0.67
CA CYS A 205 24.57 -15.91 0.38
C CYS A 205 24.23 -14.48 0.86
N GLY A 206 25.07 -13.49 0.60
CA GLY A 206 24.90 -12.11 1.04
C GLY A 206 25.31 -11.85 2.50
N ASP A 207 25.84 -12.85 3.21
CA ASP A 207 26.29 -12.70 4.60
C ASP A 207 27.74 -12.23 4.70
N ILE A 208 28.08 -11.57 5.81
CA ILE A 208 29.45 -11.09 6.07
C ILE A 208 30.35 -12.30 6.31
N ILE A 209 31.48 -12.35 5.59
CA ILE A 209 32.49 -13.38 5.76
C ILE A 209 33.17 -13.20 7.12
N SER A 210 32.67 -13.91 8.12
CA SER A 210 33.00 -13.71 9.54
C SER A 210 33.64 -14.98 10.10
N GLY A 211 34.91 -15.25 9.76
CA GLY A 211 35.68 -16.36 10.32
C GLY A 211 35.18 -17.77 9.93
N GLY A 212 36.00 -18.52 9.20
CA GLY A 212 35.71 -19.88 8.73
C GLY A 212 36.69 -20.29 7.64
N GLU A 213 36.57 -21.51 7.11
CA GLU A 213 37.30 -21.90 5.89
C GLU A 213 36.76 -21.12 4.69
N LEU A 214 37.65 -20.40 4.01
CA LEU A 214 37.31 -19.52 2.88
C LEU A 214 37.71 -20.20 1.57
N GLY A 215 36.83 -20.08 0.57
CA GLY A 215 37.14 -20.45 -0.80
C GLY A 215 37.46 -19.19 -1.60
N GLU A 216 38.64 -19.15 -2.22
CA GLU A 216 39.01 -18.07 -3.14
C GLU A 216 39.00 -18.54 -4.59
N CYS A 217 38.59 -17.67 -5.51
CA CYS A 217 38.72 -17.94 -6.93
C CYS A 217 40.12 -17.53 -7.42
N SER A 218 40.90 -18.47 -7.95
CA SER A 218 42.24 -18.20 -8.48
C SER A 218 42.26 -17.24 -9.68
N SER A 219 41.13 -17.10 -10.40
CA SER A 219 41.04 -16.24 -11.59
C SER A 219 40.77 -14.77 -11.26
N CYS A 220 39.97 -14.48 -10.23
CA CYS A 220 39.57 -13.10 -9.90
C CYS A 220 39.85 -12.66 -8.46
N GLY A 221 40.30 -13.58 -7.60
CA GLY A 221 40.56 -13.32 -6.18
C GLY A 221 39.29 -13.09 -5.34
N ALA A 222 38.10 -13.38 -5.87
CA ALA A 222 36.86 -13.27 -5.10
C ALA A 222 36.82 -14.32 -3.99
N VAL A 223 36.40 -13.90 -2.79
CA VAL A 223 36.34 -14.72 -1.58
C VAL A 223 34.89 -15.10 -1.28
N PHE A 224 34.68 -16.36 -0.91
CA PHE A 224 33.39 -16.95 -0.59
C PHE A 224 33.51 -17.80 0.68
N HIS A 225 32.38 -18.09 1.33
CA HIS A 225 32.34 -19.22 2.25
C HIS A 225 32.63 -20.51 1.48
N LYS A 226 33.50 -21.38 2.01
CA LYS A 226 33.85 -22.65 1.35
C LYS A 226 32.63 -23.50 1.04
N ASP A 227 31.67 -23.58 1.97
CA ASP A 227 30.43 -24.33 1.76
C ASP A 227 29.59 -23.76 0.61
N CYS A 228 29.48 -22.43 0.54
CA CYS A 228 28.78 -21.76 -0.56
C CYS A 228 29.47 -22.02 -1.90
N LEU A 229 30.81 -21.96 -1.93
CA LEU A 229 31.58 -22.19 -3.15
C LEU A 229 31.46 -23.65 -3.63
N ASN A 230 31.49 -24.63 -2.71
CA ASN A 230 31.37 -26.05 -3.05
C ASN A 230 30.01 -26.37 -3.68
N VAL A 231 28.91 -25.93 -3.05
CA VAL A 231 27.55 -26.12 -3.62
C VAL A 231 27.43 -25.47 -5.00
N TRP A 232 28.07 -24.32 -5.20
CA TRP A 232 28.05 -23.63 -6.49
C TRP A 232 28.91 -24.32 -7.54
N ALA A 233 30.08 -24.85 -7.15
CA ALA A 233 30.95 -25.61 -8.03
C ALA A 233 30.26 -26.87 -8.56
N ASP A 234 29.48 -27.56 -7.73
CA ASP A 234 28.69 -28.74 -8.13
C ASP A 234 27.65 -28.45 -9.22
N LEU A 235 27.19 -27.20 -9.34
CA LEU A 235 26.15 -26.79 -10.29
C LEU A 235 26.68 -26.43 -11.69
N GLY A 236 27.97 -26.08 -11.81
CA GLY A 236 28.49 -25.64 -13.11
C GLY A 236 29.96 -25.23 -13.16
N ASN A 237 30.73 -25.50 -12.10
CA ASN A 237 32.17 -25.28 -11.97
C ASN A 237 32.70 -23.91 -12.46
N LYS A 238 31.88 -22.86 -12.36
CA LYS A 238 32.18 -21.50 -12.79
C LYS A 238 32.04 -20.52 -11.63
N CYS A 239 32.99 -19.60 -11.52
CA CYS A 239 32.99 -18.58 -10.49
C CYS A 239 31.79 -17.64 -10.63
N PRO A 240 31.00 -17.40 -9.57
CA PRO A 240 29.89 -16.45 -9.59
C PRO A 240 30.31 -15.02 -9.94
N SER A 241 31.55 -14.62 -9.60
CA SER A 241 32.01 -13.24 -9.77
C SER A 241 32.59 -12.95 -11.15
N CYS A 242 33.27 -13.92 -11.79
CA CYS A 242 33.95 -13.69 -13.07
C CYS A 242 33.61 -14.69 -14.19
N GLY A 243 32.84 -15.74 -13.90
CA GLY A 243 32.52 -16.79 -14.87
C GLY A 243 33.70 -17.71 -15.27
N GLY A 244 34.89 -17.47 -14.72
CA GLY A 244 36.08 -18.32 -14.89
C GLY A 244 35.90 -19.69 -14.23
N GLU A 245 36.64 -20.69 -14.72
CA GLU A 245 36.55 -22.06 -14.20
C GLU A 245 37.14 -22.14 -12.79
N LEU A 246 36.41 -22.76 -11.86
CA LEU A 246 36.89 -23.02 -10.51
C LEU A 246 37.82 -24.24 -10.60
N ARG A 247 39.13 -24.00 -10.61
CA ARG A 247 40.10 -25.10 -10.47
C ARG A 247 40.12 -25.52 -9.01
N GLY A 248 39.66 -26.76 -8.75
CA GLY A 248 39.65 -27.38 -7.43
C GLY A 248 41.06 -27.58 -6.86
#